data_AF-A0A6S7JM44-F1
#
_entry.id   AF-A0A6S7JM44-F1
#
_cell.length_a   1.000
_cell.length_b   1.000
_cell.length_c   1.000
_cell.angle_alpha   90.00
_cell.angle_beta   90.00
_cell.angle_gamma   90.00
#
_symmetry.space_group_name_H-M   'P 1'
#
loop_
_entity.id
_entity.type
_entity.pdbx_description
1 polymer ?
#
loop_
_entity_poly.entity_id
_entity_poly.type
_entity_poly.pdbx_seq_one_letter_code
_entity_poly.pdbx_strand_id
1 'polypeptide(L)'
;MFLSLMIFFSVLPKYSQQTFWRRPKPTLPSNPNAPVYKQLQNIPSPQKTAQMILDNFVRYQPDNQLRLAKRSPPIQEDTVIVMDASGSIGSCEFEQGKIAMSQMMKMCKVKAKKAGLSYDCRYAGVSFSNSATLDFNFSPINQASKKIRTVTYPGWGTNTHAGLEEAEKVIRAGLYREILCTEF
;
A
#
# COMPACT_ATOMS: atom_id res chain seq x y z
N MET A 1 21.36 -11.33 -13.41
CA MET A 1 19.89 -11.47 -13.25
C MET A 1 19.56 -11.08 -11.83
N PHE A 2 19.39 -9.78 -11.57
CA PHE A 2 19.08 -9.28 -10.22
C PHE A 2 17.57 -9.37 -10.00
N LEU A 3 17.16 -10.11 -8.96
CA LEU A 3 15.79 -10.12 -8.46
C LEU A 3 15.54 -8.74 -7.84
N SER A 4 14.79 -7.89 -8.53
CA SER A 4 14.31 -6.62 -7.98
C SER A 4 13.09 -6.89 -7.09
N LEU A 5 13.30 -6.84 -5.77
CA LEU A 5 12.27 -6.97 -4.75
C LEU A 5 11.58 -5.60 -4.58
N MET A 6 10.45 -5.37 -5.26
CA MET A 6 9.58 -4.24 -4.90
C MET A 6 8.98 -4.51 -3.52
N ILE A 7 9.49 -3.83 -2.50
CA ILE A 7 8.94 -3.87 -1.15
C ILE A 7 7.75 -2.90 -1.09
N PHE A 8 6.53 -3.45 -1.09
CA PHE A 8 5.30 -2.70 -0.82
C PHE A 8 5.16 -2.49 0.69
N PHE A 9 5.41 -1.27 1.17
CA PHE A 9 4.91 -0.82 2.47
C PHE A 9 3.62 -0.06 2.26
N SER A 10 2.48 -0.73 2.40
CA SER A 10 1.23 -0.06 2.68
C SER A 10 1.20 0.28 4.17
N VAL A 11 1.30 1.57 4.50
CA VAL A 11 0.97 2.06 5.85
C VAL A 11 -0.54 1.89 5.99
N LEU A 12 -0.96 0.81 6.65
CA LEU A 12 -2.36 0.53 6.87
C LEU A 12 -2.89 1.31 8.10
N PRO A 13 -4.15 1.79 8.08
CA PRO A 13 -4.76 2.49 9.19
C PRO A 13 -4.85 1.59 10.44
N LYS A 14 -4.86 2.24 11.62
CA LYS A 14 -4.73 1.72 13.00
C LYS A 14 -5.51 0.44 13.34
N TYR A 15 -6.53 0.06 12.56
CA TYR A 15 -7.34 -1.15 12.76
C TYR A 15 -6.84 -2.41 12.00
N SER A 16 -5.94 -2.29 11.02
CA SER A 16 -5.36 -3.46 10.32
C SER A 16 -4.21 -4.13 11.08
N GLN A 17 -3.65 -3.42 12.07
CA GLN A 17 -2.53 -3.86 12.90
C GLN A 17 -2.88 -5.12 13.71
N GLN A 18 -4.17 -5.42 13.88
CA GLN A 18 -4.62 -6.55 14.69
C GLN A 18 -4.48 -7.91 14.00
N THR A 19 -4.44 -7.98 12.66
CA THR A 19 -4.52 -9.27 11.95
C THR A 19 -3.34 -9.58 11.03
N PHE A 20 -2.56 -8.57 10.59
CA PHE A 20 -1.57 -8.82 9.54
C PHE A 20 -0.19 -9.31 10.05
N TRP A 21 0.23 -8.92 11.27
CA TRP A 21 1.59 -9.21 11.77
C TRP A 21 1.69 -10.02 13.08
N ARG A 22 0.57 -10.38 13.73
CA ARG A 22 0.63 -11.25 14.92
C ARG A 22 0.55 -12.73 14.53
N ARG A 23 1.66 -13.29 14.08
CA ARG A 23 2.04 -14.60 14.64
C ARG A 23 2.63 -14.32 16.03
N PRO A 24 2.39 -15.15 17.05
CA PRO A 24 3.09 -15.00 18.33
C PRO A 24 4.58 -14.87 18.01
N LYS A 25 5.25 -13.82 18.54
CA LYS A 25 6.67 -13.52 18.32
C LYS A 25 7.44 -14.83 18.46
N PRO A 26 7.84 -15.50 17.37
CA PRO A 26 8.59 -16.73 17.51
C PRO A 26 9.91 -16.30 18.14
N THR A 27 10.29 -16.90 19.26
CA THR A 27 11.65 -16.75 19.76
C THR A 27 12.57 -17.27 18.67
N LEU A 28 13.16 -16.36 17.90
CA LEU A 28 14.00 -16.72 16.77
C LEU A 28 15.25 -17.44 17.32
N PRO A 29 15.61 -18.63 16.80
CA PRO A 29 16.78 -19.35 17.28
C PRO A 29 18.05 -18.55 17.01
N SER A 30 18.97 -18.46 17.98
CA SER A 30 20.27 -17.80 17.77
C SER A 30 21.15 -18.49 16.73
N ASN A 31 20.86 -19.77 16.43
CA ASN A 31 21.57 -20.55 15.42
C ASN A 31 21.14 -20.12 14.00
N PRO A 32 22.02 -19.52 13.18
CA PRO A 32 21.68 -19.05 11.83
C PRO A 32 21.30 -20.18 10.85
N ASN A 33 21.61 -21.44 11.16
CA ASN A 33 21.25 -22.61 10.36
C ASN A 33 19.92 -23.26 10.80
N ALA A 34 19.18 -22.66 11.72
CA ALA A 34 17.92 -23.23 12.19
C ALA A 34 16.91 -23.41 11.05
N PRO A 35 16.11 -24.50 11.03
CA PRO A 35 15.15 -24.80 9.96
C PRO A 35 14.17 -23.67 9.64
N VAL A 36 13.83 -22.82 10.63
CA VAL A 36 12.97 -21.65 10.44
C VAL A 36 13.56 -20.64 9.45
N TYR A 37 14.88 -20.46 9.42
CA TYR A 37 15.53 -19.54 8.49
C TYR A 37 15.52 -20.07 7.05
N LYS A 38 15.55 -21.40 6.86
CA LYS A 38 15.35 -22.01 5.54
C LYS A 38 13.92 -21.81 5.01
N GLN A 39 12.92 -21.78 5.90
CA GLN A 39 11.54 -21.47 5.53
C GLN A 39 11.36 -19.98 5.17
N LEU A 40 12.05 -19.07 5.89
CA LEU A 40 12.05 -17.63 5.58
C LEU A 40 12.78 -17.30 4.27
N GLN A 41 13.74 -18.14 3.86
CA GLN A 41 14.44 -18.01 2.59
C GLN A 41 13.61 -18.45 1.38
N ASN A 42 12.51 -19.20 1.56
CA ASN A 42 11.64 -19.60 0.47
C ASN A 42 10.81 -18.42 -0.02
N ILE A 43 11.36 -17.65 -0.96
CA ILE A 43 10.63 -16.62 -1.70
C ILE A 43 9.60 -17.34 -2.60
N PRO A 44 8.28 -17.11 -2.41
CA PRO A 44 7.27 -17.73 -3.26
C PRO A 44 7.44 -17.31 -4.73
N SER A 45 6.91 -18.12 -5.65
CA SER A 45 6.92 -17.75 -7.07
C SER A 45 6.17 -16.42 -7.27
N PRO A 46 6.51 -15.62 -8.31
CA PRO A 46 5.81 -14.37 -8.60
C PRO A 46 4.29 -14.53 -8.69
N GLN A 47 3.79 -15.62 -9.30
CA GLN A 47 2.35 -15.88 -9.34
C GLN A 47 1.76 -16.13 -7.95
N LYS A 48 2.47 -16.89 -7.10
CA LYS A 48 2.01 -17.17 -5.74
C LYS A 48 2.00 -15.90 -4.89
N THR A 49 3.02 -15.06 -5.01
CA THR A 49 3.10 -13.76 -4.33
C THR A 49 1.97 -12.84 -4.79
N ALA A 50 1.72 -12.72 -6.10
CA ALA A 50 0.61 -11.95 -6.63
C ALA A 50 -0.75 -12.45 -6.11
N GLN A 51 -0.95 -13.77 -6.07
CA GLN A 51 -2.15 -14.38 -5.52
C GLN A 51 -2.32 -14.06 -4.02
N MET A 52 -1.23 -14.13 -3.25
CA MET A 52 -1.26 -13.77 -1.82
C MET A 52 -1.58 -12.28 -1.60
N ILE A 53 -1.08 -11.38 -2.45
CA ILE A 53 -1.45 -9.95 -2.41
C ILE A 53 -2.94 -9.81 -2.68
N LEU A 54 -3.43 -10.49 -3.72
CA LEU A 54 -4.84 -10.48 -4.06
C LEU A 54 -5.71 -11.01 -2.93
N ASP A 55 -5.35 -12.09 -2.27
CA ASP A 55 -6.21 -12.71 -1.27
C ASP A 55 -6.19 -11.97 0.08
N ASN A 56 -5.03 -11.47 0.50
CA ASN A 56 -4.86 -10.90 1.84
C ASN A 56 -5.07 -9.39 1.91
N PHE A 57 -4.79 -8.65 0.83
CA PHE A 57 -4.85 -7.20 0.84
C PHE A 57 -5.95 -6.67 -0.05
N VAL A 58 -6.07 -7.24 -1.24
CA VAL A 58 -7.04 -6.75 -2.20
C VAL A 58 -8.39 -7.34 -1.86
N ARG A 59 -8.65 -8.63 -2.06
CA ARG A 59 -9.95 -9.31 -1.98
C ARG A 59 -10.45 -9.57 -0.55
N TYR A 60 -9.68 -9.23 0.48
CA TYR A 60 -10.08 -9.46 1.85
C TYR A 60 -11.44 -8.78 2.15
N GLN A 61 -12.45 -9.59 2.46
CA GLN A 61 -13.72 -9.16 3.01
C GLN A 61 -13.93 -9.99 4.27
N PRO A 62 -13.97 -9.38 5.48
CA PRO A 62 -14.39 -10.13 6.64
C PRO A 62 -15.86 -10.52 6.45
N ASP A 63 -16.13 -11.82 6.32
CA ASP A 63 -17.45 -12.41 6.01
C ASP A 63 -18.58 -11.92 6.94
N ASN A 64 -18.23 -11.42 8.13
CA ASN A 64 -19.18 -10.97 9.13
C ASN A 64 -19.74 -9.55 8.90
N GLN A 65 -19.20 -8.75 7.96
CA GLN A 65 -19.67 -7.36 7.75
C GLN A 65 -20.67 -7.18 6.60
N LEU A 66 -20.74 -8.12 5.65
CA LEU A 66 -21.57 -7.99 4.45
C LEU A 66 -23.09 -8.08 4.73
N ARG A 67 -23.51 -8.70 5.84
CA ARG A 67 -24.93 -8.89 6.18
C ARG A 67 -25.56 -7.69 6.92
N LEU A 68 -24.77 -6.76 7.46
CA LEU A 68 -25.25 -5.59 8.22
C LEU A 68 -25.19 -4.28 7.41
N ALA A 69 -24.65 -4.33 6.19
CA ALA A 69 -24.11 -3.18 5.46
C ALA A 69 -25.13 -2.26 4.74
N LYS A 70 -26.42 -2.63 4.63
CA LYS A 70 -27.42 -1.85 3.87
C LYS A 70 -27.69 -0.45 4.45
N ARG A 71 -27.21 -0.14 5.66
CA ARG A 71 -27.36 1.16 6.35
C ARG A 71 -26.05 1.70 6.94
N SER A 72 -24.90 1.12 6.60
CA SER A 72 -23.62 1.57 7.13
C SER A 72 -23.18 2.86 6.42
N PRO A 73 -22.63 3.85 7.15
CA PRO A 73 -22.03 5.02 6.52
C PRO A 73 -20.91 4.62 5.56
N PRO A 74 -20.62 5.45 4.54
CA PRO A 74 -19.56 5.16 3.58
C PRO A 74 -18.24 4.87 4.28
N ILE A 75 -17.56 3.80 3.89
CA ILE A 75 -16.22 3.51 4.38
C ILE A 75 -15.27 4.52 3.72
N GLN A 76 -14.69 5.41 4.52
CA GLN A 76 -13.69 6.37 4.09
C GLN A 76 -12.30 5.76 4.33
N GLU A 77 -11.48 5.74 3.29
CA GLU A 77 -10.13 5.18 3.37
C GLU A 77 -9.14 6.09 2.62
N ASP A 78 -8.23 6.67 3.40
CA ASP A 78 -7.09 7.42 2.90
C ASP A 78 -5.86 6.52 2.87
N THR A 79 -5.26 6.40 1.69
CA THR A 79 -4.06 5.57 1.50
C THR A 79 -2.93 6.37 0.87
N VAL A 80 -1.74 6.31 1.45
CA VAL A 80 -0.52 6.82 0.82
C VAL A 80 0.23 5.65 0.18
N ILE A 81 0.49 5.74 -1.12
CA ILE A 81 1.33 4.78 -1.84
C ILE A 81 2.76 5.31 -1.80
N VAL A 82 3.67 4.52 -1.21
CA VAL A 82 5.10 4.84 -1.15
C VAL A 82 5.84 3.93 -2.13
N MET A 83 6.49 4.51 -3.13
CA MET A 83 7.18 3.79 -4.20
C MET A 83 8.68 3.96 -4.11
N ASP A 84 9.39 2.83 -4.07
CA ASP A 84 10.84 2.81 -4.27
C ASP A 84 11.15 3.10 -5.75
N ALA A 85 11.86 4.19 -5.99
CA ALA A 85 12.28 4.67 -7.31
C ALA A 85 13.81 4.69 -7.43
N SER A 86 14.50 3.87 -6.64
CA SER A 86 15.95 3.69 -6.67
C SER A 86 16.43 2.94 -7.90
N GLY A 87 17.71 3.11 -8.23
CA GLY A 87 18.38 2.52 -9.38
C GLY A 87 18.34 0.99 -9.40
N SER A 88 18.29 0.35 -8.23
CA SER A 88 18.15 -1.10 -8.10
C SER A 88 16.79 -1.63 -8.57
N ILE A 89 15.77 -0.78 -8.65
CA ILE A 89 14.46 -1.20 -9.13
C ILE A 89 14.49 -1.42 -10.64
N GLY A 90 15.07 -0.49 -11.39
CA GLY A 90 15.03 -0.47 -12.85
C GLY A 90 13.85 0.33 -13.38
N SER A 91 14.03 1.06 -14.49
CA SER A 91 12.98 1.90 -15.06
C SER A 91 11.80 1.10 -15.58
N CYS A 92 12.05 -0.08 -16.16
CA CYS A 92 11.02 -0.98 -16.65
C CYS A 92 10.13 -1.49 -15.51
N GLU A 93 10.74 -1.97 -14.44
CA GLU A 93 10.08 -2.49 -13.25
C GLU A 93 9.28 -1.39 -12.55
N PHE A 94 9.85 -0.18 -12.46
CA PHE A 94 9.14 0.98 -11.91
C PHE A 94 7.88 1.31 -12.72
N GLU A 95 7.95 1.26 -14.05
CA GLU A 95 6.77 1.45 -14.91
C GLU A 95 5.70 0.38 -14.68
N GLN A 96 6.11 -0.90 -14.55
CA GLN A 96 5.16 -1.97 -14.19
C GLN A 96 4.53 -1.74 -12.81
N GLY A 97 5.32 -1.27 -11.84
CA GLY A 97 4.84 -0.87 -10.52
C GLY A 97 3.75 0.20 -10.58
N LYS A 98 3.97 1.27 -11.36
CA LYS A 98 2.97 2.33 -11.56
C LYS A 98 1.68 1.81 -12.20
N ILE A 99 1.78 0.91 -13.18
CA ILE A 99 0.62 0.28 -13.82
C ILE A 99 -0.14 -0.58 -12.82
N ALA A 100 0.56 -1.42 -12.05
CA ALA A 100 -0.05 -2.27 -11.03
C ALA A 100 -0.77 -1.44 -9.96
N MET A 101 -0.16 -0.37 -9.46
CA MET A 101 -0.79 0.53 -8.49
C MET A 101 -2.02 1.25 -9.06
N SER A 102 -1.95 1.73 -10.31
CA SER A 102 -3.11 2.32 -11.00
C SER A 102 -4.29 1.35 -11.07
N GLN A 103 -4.02 0.07 -11.37
CA GLN A 103 -5.04 -0.97 -11.41
C GLN A 103 -5.58 -1.29 -10.01
N MET A 104 -4.70 -1.40 -9.01
CA MET A 104 -5.08 -1.67 -7.61
C MET A 104 -6.04 -0.60 -7.06
N MET A 105 -5.76 0.69 -7.28
CA MET A 105 -6.65 1.78 -6.89
C MET A 105 -8.05 1.64 -7.51
N LYS A 106 -8.13 1.23 -8.78
CA LYS A 106 -9.41 1.01 -9.47
C LYS A 106 -10.20 -0.17 -8.89
N MET A 107 -9.54 -1.12 -8.23
CA MET A 107 -10.22 -2.26 -7.60
C MET A 107 -11.04 -1.84 -6.36
N CYS A 108 -10.68 -0.76 -5.65
CA CYS A 108 -11.55 -0.22 -4.56
C CYS A 108 -12.95 0.11 -5.11
N LYS A 109 -13.03 0.82 -6.24
CA LYS A 109 -14.30 1.21 -6.88
C LYS A 109 -15.18 0.00 -7.25
N VAL A 110 -14.56 -1.07 -7.78
CA VAL A 110 -15.28 -2.28 -8.21
C VAL A 110 -15.87 -3.03 -7.01
N LYS A 111 -15.12 -3.10 -5.90
CA LYS A 111 -15.57 -3.73 -4.65
C LYS A 111 -16.75 -3.02 -4.03
N ALA A 112 -16.64 -1.70 -3.88
CA ALA A 112 -17.68 -0.86 -3.31
C ALA A 112 -19.03 -1.12 -4.00
N LYS A 113 -19.01 -1.06 -5.33
CA LYS A 113 -20.18 -1.33 -6.16
C LYS A 113 -20.74 -2.75 -5.98
N LYS A 114 -19.88 -3.77 -5.93
CA LYS A 114 -20.32 -5.17 -5.80
C LYS A 114 -20.91 -5.48 -4.42
N ALA A 115 -20.43 -4.82 -3.37
CA ALA A 115 -20.89 -5.00 -2.00
C ALA A 115 -22.13 -4.17 -1.63
N GLY A 116 -22.64 -3.33 -2.55
CA GLY A 116 -23.71 -2.37 -2.25
C GLY A 116 -23.30 -1.30 -1.23
N LEU A 117 -21.99 -1.07 -1.10
CA LEU A 117 -21.37 -0.15 -0.16
C LEU A 117 -20.90 1.11 -0.89
N SER A 118 -21.04 2.26 -0.24
CA SER A 118 -20.35 3.47 -0.67
C SER A 118 -18.94 3.46 -0.05
N TYR A 119 -17.90 3.42 -0.88
CA TYR A 119 -16.52 3.64 -0.42
C TYR A 119 -16.03 4.96 -0.99
N ASP A 120 -15.45 5.79 -0.12
CA ASP A 120 -14.69 6.96 -0.52
C ASP A 120 -13.21 6.70 -0.28
N CYS A 121 -12.55 6.10 -1.27
CA CYS A 121 -11.11 5.86 -1.24
C CYS A 121 -10.37 7.05 -1.87
N ARG A 122 -9.48 7.70 -1.12
CA ARG A 122 -8.56 8.72 -1.64
C ARG A 122 -7.13 8.22 -1.54
N TYR A 123 -6.31 8.62 -2.51
CA TYR A 123 -4.93 8.19 -2.59
C TYR A 123 -3.98 9.37 -2.74
N ALA A 124 -2.87 9.32 -2.02
CA ALA A 124 -1.69 10.14 -2.27
C ALA A 124 -0.54 9.24 -2.76
N GLY A 125 0.44 9.82 -3.46
CA GLY A 125 1.61 9.12 -3.96
C GLY A 125 2.89 9.81 -3.51
N VAL A 126 3.80 9.01 -2.95
CA VAL A 126 5.15 9.41 -2.59
C VAL A 126 6.12 8.48 -3.30
N SER A 127 7.15 9.03 -3.92
CA SER A 127 8.27 8.26 -4.47
C SER A 127 9.54 8.61 -3.71
N PHE A 128 10.47 7.66 -3.58
CA PHE A 128 11.75 7.91 -2.94
C PHE A 128 12.92 7.27 -3.69
N SER A 129 14.05 7.97 -3.67
CA SER A 129 15.37 7.45 -4.04
C SER A 129 16.39 7.96 -3.03
N ASN A 130 17.28 8.91 -3.37
CA ASN A 130 18.13 9.59 -2.37
C ASN A 130 17.33 10.46 -1.40
N SER A 131 16.24 11.05 -1.91
CA SER A 131 15.27 11.85 -1.18
C SER A 131 13.85 11.36 -1.53
N ALA A 132 12.86 11.82 -0.78
CA ALA A 132 11.45 11.56 -1.05
C ALA A 132 10.79 12.77 -1.73
N THR A 133 9.76 12.48 -2.52
CA THR A 133 8.95 13.46 -3.23
C THR A 133 7.48 13.10 -3.06
N LEU A 134 6.66 14.07 -2.65
CA LEU A 134 5.21 13.98 -2.77
C LEU A 134 4.82 14.18 -4.24
N ASP A 135 4.51 13.09 -4.94
CA ASP A 135 4.14 13.13 -6.35
C ASP A 135 2.73 13.67 -6.57
N PHE A 136 1.80 13.33 -5.67
CA PHE A 136 0.46 13.91 -5.63
C PHE A 136 -0.19 13.73 -4.25
N ASN A 137 -0.93 14.74 -3.83
CA ASN A 137 -1.72 14.70 -2.59
C ASN A 137 -3.04 13.91 -2.77
N PHE A 138 -3.72 13.62 -1.66
CA PHE A 138 -4.96 12.86 -1.61
C PHE A 138 -5.95 13.29 -2.69
N SER A 139 -6.21 12.37 -3.61
CA SER A 139 -7.07 12.59 -4.77
C SER A 139 -8.04 11.42 -4.92
N PRO A 140 -9.25 11.65 -5.45
CA PRO A 140 -10.19 10.58 -5.75
C PRO A 140 -9.60 9.56 -6.74
N ILE A 141 -10.05 8.30 -6.67
CA ILE A 141 -9.57 7.16 -7.47
C ILE A 141 -9.35 7.50 -8.96
N ASN A 142 -10.31 8.16 -9.61
CA ASN A 142 -10.23 8.48 -11.04
C ASN A 142 -9.05 9.40 -11.39
N GLN A 143 -8.67 10.29 -10.46
CA GLN A 143 -7.53 11.19 -10.64
C GLN A 143 -6.24 10.51 -10.18
N ALA A 144 -6.23 9.92 -8.98
CA ALA A 144 -5.04 9.27 -8.42
C ALA A 144 -4.51 8.15 -9.33
N SER A 145 -5.39 7.33 -9.90
CA SER A 145 -5.00 6.25 -10.82
C SER A 145 -4.39 6.76 -12.13
N LYS A 146 -4.60 8.03 -12.50
CA LYS A 146 -3.91 8.69 -13.63
C LYS A 146 -2.59 9.29 -13.17
N LYS A 147 -2.60 10.05 -12.06
CA LYS A 147 -1.42 10.71 -11.49
C LYS A 147 -0.30 9.73 -11.15
N ILE A 148 -0.63 8.55 -10.60
CA ILE A 148 0.38 7.54 -10.29
C ILE A 148 1.14 7.05 -11.53
N ARG A 149 0.55 7.13 -12.73
CA ARG A 149 1.23 6.73 -13.99
C ARG A 149 2.23 7.77 -14.48
N THR A 150 2.10 9.02 -14.04
CA THR A 150 2.96 10.13 -14.46
C THR A 150 4.14 10.35 -13.53
N VAL A 151 4.26 9.57 -12.44
CA VAL A 151 5.40 9.66 -11.52
C VAL A 151 6.71 9.34 -12.24
N THR A 152 7.72 10.17 -12.02
CA THR A 152 9.04 10.08 -12.66
C THR A 152 9.92 9.07 -11.95
N TYR A 153 10.79 8.39 -12.70
CA TYR A 153 11.79 7.46 -12.17
C TYR A 153 13.17 8.14 -12.13
N PRO A 154 13.69 8.52 -10.94
CA PRO A 154 14.99 9.18 -10.81
C PRO A 154 16.17 8.20 -10.79
N GLY A 155 16.00 6.96 -10.30
CA GLY A 155 17.01 5.89 -10.42
C GLY A 155 18.27 6.06 -9.56
N TRP A 156 18.25 6.90 -8.51
CA TRP A 156 19.39 7.13 -7.62
C TRP A 156 19.46 6.08 -6.49
N GLY A 157 20.03 6.42 -5.33
CA GLY A 157 20.12 5.51 -4.17
C GLY A 157 18.76 5.20 -3.53
N THR A 158 18.80 4.57 -2.36
CA THR A 158 17.60 4.05 -1.67
C THR A 158 17.52 4.62 -0.24
N ASN A 159 16.66 5.61 -0.03
CA ASN A 159 16.41 6.24 1.27
C ASN A 159 14.96 6.01 1.71
N THR A 160 14.70 4.80 2.18
CA THR A 160 13.38 4.39 2.68
C THR A 160 12.91 5.26 3.85
N HIS A 161 13.84 5.74 4.68
CA HIS A 161 13.51 6.61 5.82
C HIS A 161 12.84 7.91 5.34
N ALA A 162 13.44 8.58 4.35
CA ALA A 162 12.84 9.79 3.76
C ALA A 162 11.45 9.51 3.17
N GLY A 163 11.27 8.36 2.50
CA GLY A 163 9.98 7.96 1.93
C GLY A 163 8.88 7.82 2.98
N LEU A 164 9.20 7.21 4.13
CA LEU A 164 8.26 7.04 5.24
C LEU A 164 7.98 8.35 5.98
N GLU A 165 9.00 9.17 6.19
CA GLU A 165 8.85 10.49 6.81
C GLU A 165 7.92 11.38 5.98
N GLU A 166 8.07 11.39 4.66
CA GLU A 166 7.20 12.15 3.76
C GLU A 166 5.77 11.62 3.75
N ALA A 167 5.59 10.29 3.74
CA ALA A 167 4.28 9.68 3.84
C ALA A 167 3.56 10.05 5.15
N GLU A 168 4.29 10.07 6.28
CA GLU A 168 3.75 10.50 7.56
C GLU A 168 3.29 11.97 7.52
N LYS A 169 4.10 12.86 6.94
CA LYS A 169 3.74 14.29 6.76
C LYS A 169 2.43 14.43 5.97
N VAL A 170 2.28 13.69 4.87
CA VAL A 170 1.07 13.70 4.03
C VAL A 170 -0.15 13.23 4.82
N ILE A 171 -0.04 12.11 5.54
CA ILE A 171 -1.14 11.58 6.37
C ILE A 171 -1.55 12.62 7.42
N ARG A 172 -0.59 13.19 8.14
CA ARG A 172 -0.88 14.21 9.17
C ARG A 172 -1.57 15.42 8.57
N ALA A 173 -1.08 15.94 7.44
CA ALA A 173 -1.71 17.07 6.74
C ALA A 173 -3.14 16.77 6.26
N GLY A 174 -3.41 15.53 5.84
CA GLY A 174 -4.75 15.06 5.48
C GLY A 174 -5.71 14.99 6.67
N LEU A 175 -5.24 14.49 7.82
CA LEU A 175 -6.04 14.38 9.05
C LEU A 175 -6.47 15.74 9.61
N TYR A 176 -5.62 16.77 9.52
CA TYR A 176 -5.98 18.11 9.98
C TYR A 176 -7.09 18.79 9.14
N ARG A 177 -7.33 18.32 7.91
CA ARG A 177 -8.43 18.83 7.06
C ARG A 177 -9.82 18.36 7.49
N GLU A 178 -9.94 17.22 8.16
CA GLU A 178 -11.23 16.70 8.64
C GLU A 178 -11.64 17.32 9.98
N ILE A 179 -10.66 17.63 10.85
CA ILE A 179 -10.92 18.23 12.17
C ILE A 179 -11.45 19.67 12.03
N LEU A 180 -10.93 20.45 11.08
CA LEU A 180 -11.36 21.84 10.85
C LEU A 180 -12.75 21.96 10.18
N CYS A 181 -13.32 20.86 9.69
CA CYS A 181 -14.65 20.86 9.07
C CYS A 181 -15.78 20.42 10.02
N THR A 182 -15.48 20.17 11.30
CA THR A 182 -16.48 19.77 12.32
C THR A 182 -16.93 20.89 13.26
N GLU A 183 -16.45 22.12 13.06
CA GLU A 183 -16.88 23.31 13.81
C GLU A 183 -17.73 24.26 12.95
N PHE A 184 -18.89 23.81 12.44
CA PHE A 184 -19.97 24.69 11.97
C PHE A 184 -21.33 24.03 12.12
#